data_AF-A0A964VDU0-F1
#
_entry.id   AF-A0A964VDU0-F1
#
_cell.length_a   1.000
_cell.length_b   1.000
_cell.length_c   1.000
_cell.angle_alpha   90.00
_cell.angle_beta   90.00
_cell.angle_gamma   90.00
#
_symmetry.space_group_name_H-M   'P 1'
#
loop_
_entity.id
_entity.type
_entity.pdbx_description
1 polymer ?
#
loop_
_entity_poly.entity_id
_entity_poly.type
_entity_poly.pdbx_seq_one_letter_code
_entity_poly.pdbx_strand_id
1 'polypeptide(L)'
;MSWSHDMSSSNTVHNNVTPNTVTNIGGANANIGIANASIGSASATSTALDNVAASEAALRINPVDVAPTFQLPQKTKARPRHPLRQLGVVGLDSLEPVILAALATETPLLLVGAHGTAKSLLLSRLCEALDLQWRHYNASLVNYDDLIGYPLPNSNGTLTFVQTPASVWNAQAVFIDEISRARP
;
A
#
# COMPACT_ATOMS: atom_id res chain seq x y z
N MET A 1 -57.31 18.91 14.04
CA MET A 1 -56.71 19.23 15.35
C MET A 1 -55.25 19.54 15.10
N SER A 2 -54.96 20.85 15.05
CA SER A 2 -53.61 21.42 14.98
C SER A 2 -52.90 21.20 16.31
N TRP A 3 -51.59 21.01 16.29
CA TRP A 3 -50.68 21.55 17.30
C TRP A 3 -49.30 21.80 16.64
N SER A 4 -49.03 23.07 16.42
CA SER A 4 -47.69 23.63 16.25
C SER A 4 -47.17 24.02 17.64
N HIS A 5 -45.91 23.70 17.94
CA HIS A 5 -45.07 24.60 18.72
C HIS A 5 -43.60 24.45 18.31
N ASP A 6 -43.13 25.56 17.75
CA ASP A 6 -41.75 25.97 17.58
C ASP A 6 -41.10 26.22 18.96
N MET A 7 -39.83 25.83 19.11
CA MET A 7 -38.92 26.43 20.09
C MET A 7 -37.47 26.26 19.64
N SER A 8 -37.04 27.23 18.83
CA SER A 8 -35.68 27.78 18.77
C SER A 8 -34.96 27.82 20.13
N SER A 9 -33.73 27.32 20.16
CA SER A 9 -32.69 27.85 21.06
C SER A 9 -31.32 27.80 20.39
N SER A 10 -30.89 29.00 20.00
CA SER A 10 -29.55 29.38 19.57
C SER A 10 -28.51 29.10 20.67
N ASN A 11 -27.35 28.55 20.32
CA ASN A 11 -26.15 28.85 21.09
C ASN A 11 -24.93 29.03 20.17
N THR A 12 -24.52 30.28 20.13
CA THR A 12 -23.37 30.85 19.43
C THR A 12 -22.13 30.62 20.28
N VAL A 13 -21.07 30.00 19.75
CA VAL A 13 -19.73 30.07 20.37
C VAL A 13 -18.76 30.66 19.37
N HIS A 14 -18.14 31.75 19.81
CA HIS A 14 -17.25 32.64 19.10
C HIS A 14 -15.96 31.98 18.59
N ASN A 15 -15.63 32.30 17.34
CA ASN A 15 -14.26 32.31 16.83
C ASN A 15 -13.40 33.26 17.65
N ASN A 16 -12.18 32.84 18.02
CA ASN A 16 -11.10 33.78 18.24
C ASN A 16 -9.80 33.28 17.61
N VAL A 17 -9.35 34.04 16.61
CA VAL A 17 -8.09 33.88 15.90
C VAL A 17 -7.05 34.74 16.60
N THR A 18 -5.88 34.19 16.91
CA THR A 18 -4.60 34.90 16.75
C THR A 18 -3.47 33.91 16.49
N PRO A 19 -2.49 34.27 15.62
CA PRO A 19 -1.44 33.38 15.15
C PRO A 19 -0.28 33.34 16.14
N ASN A 20 0.50 32.26 16.16
CA ASN A 20 1.97 32.34 16.09
C ASN A 20 2.72 31.01 16.26
N THR A 21 3.80 30.93 15.47
CA THR A 21 5.04 30.16 15.64
C THR A 21 5.02 28.67 15.32
N VAL A 22 5.43 28.37 14.09
CA VAL A 22 6.04 27.09 13.71
C VAL A 22 7.45 27.04 14.32
N THR A 23 7.64 26.27 15.40
CA THR A 23 8.97 25.81 15.81
C THR A 23 9.25 24.47 15.14
N ASN A 24 10.02 24.54 14.06
CA ASN A 24 10.64 23.38 13.42
C ASN A 24 11.91 23.03 14.21
N ILE A 25 11.93 21.89 14.90
CA ILE A 25 13.12 21.38 15.60
C ILE A 25 13.49 20.03 14.97
N GLY A 26 14.67 20.00 14.35
CA GLY A 26 15.52 18.80 14.34
C GLY A 26 15.43 17.89 13.13
N GLY A 27 15.72 18.40 11.93
CA GLY A 27 15.98 17.59 10.73
C GLY A 27 17.31 17.99 10.10
N ALA A 28 18.43 17.54 10.68
CA ALA A 28 19.74 17.68 10.08
C ALA A 28 19.90 16.73 8.89
N ASN A 29 20.11 17.30 7.70
CA ASN A 29 21.14 16.95 6.71
C ASN A 29 20.65 17.28 5.29
N ALA A 30 20.76 18.56 4.95
CA ALA A 30 20.91 18.99 3.58
C ALA A 30 22.34 18.70 3.14
N ASN A 31 22.50 18.06 1.98
CA ASN A 31 23.61 18.41 1.09
C ASN A 31 23.15 18.20 -0.36
N ILE A 32 22.48 19.23 -0.86
CA ILE A 32 22.30 19.49 -2.28
C ILE A 32 23.60 20.16 -2.72
N GLY A 33 24.36 19.46 -3.57
CA GLY A 33 25.55 20.02 -4.20
C GLY A 33 25.21 21.16 -5.15
N ILE A 34 26.17 22.06 -5.39
CA ILE A 34 26.57 22.73 -6.65
C ILE A 34 27.72 23.70 -6.28
N ALA A 35 28.88 23.61 -6.94
CA ALA A 35 29.78 24.74 -7.30
C ALA A 35 30.97 24.16 -8.10
N ASN A 36 30.90 24.16 -9.43
CA ASN A 36 31.40 25.17 -10.38
C ASN A 36 32.92 25.14 -10.62
N ALA A 37 33.26 24.75 -11.85
CA ALA A 37 34.58 24.88 -12.45
C ALA A 37 34.82 26.31 -12.95
N SER A 38 36.07 26.78 -12.87
CA SER A 38 36.91 27.21 -14.00
C SER A 38 37.73 28.50 -13.79
N ILE A 39 38.90 28.48 -14.45
CA ILE A 39 39.77 29.57 -14.93
C ILE A 39 40.93 29.98 -14.01
N GLY A 40 42.14 29.96 -14.61
CA GLY A 40 43.43 30.07 -13.95
C GLY A 40 44.16 31.41 -14.14
N SER A 41 45.41 31.47 -13.66
CA SER A 41 46.51 32.31 -14.14
C SER A 41 47.75 32.10 -13.26
N ALA A 42 48.91 32.44 -13.81
CA ALA A 42 50.24 31.89 -13.53
C ALA A 42 51.03 32.55 -12.39
N SER A 43 52.12 31.86 -12.00
CA SER A 43 53.52 32.37 -11.90
C SER A 43 54.27 32.21 -10.57
N ALA A 44 55.45 31.57 -10.71
CA ALA A 44 56.76 31.88 -10.15
C ALA A 44 57.18 31.48 -8.71
N THR A 45 58.29 30.72 -8.72
CA THR A 45 59.49 30.80 -7.84
C THR A 45 59.46 30.22 -6.43
N SER A 46 60.19 29.11 -6.24
CA SER A 46 61.12 28.94 -5.11
C SER A 46 62.16 27.84 -5.45
N THR A 47 63.41 28.15 -5.16
CA THR A 47 64.66 27.45 -5.54
C THR A 47 65.29 26.84 -4.28
N ALA A 48 65.74 25.59 -4.33
CA ALA A 48 66.89 24.99 -3.60
C ALA A 48 66.85 23.45 -3.79
N LEU A 49 67.80 22.78 -4.47
CA LEU A 49 69.13 22.34 -3.96
C LEU A 49 68.96 21.66 -2.59
N ASP A 50 69.19 20.36 -2.34
CA ASP A 50 70.16 19.39 -2.85
C ASP A 50 69.62 17.97 -2.55
N ASN A 51 69.96 16.96 -3.36
CA ASN A 51 70.22 15.58 -2.89
C ASN A 51 70.69 14.70 -4.06
N VAL A 52 72.00 14.72 -4.30
CA VAL A 52 72.71 13.68 -5.05
C VAL A 52 73.31 12.72 -4.01
N ALA A 53 72.71 11.53 -3.85
CA ALA A 53 73.41 10.34 -3.38
C ALA A 53 72.49 9.10 -3.51
N ALA A 54 73.11 7.99 -3.89
CA ALA A 54 72.57 6.63 -3.99
C ALA A 54 71.79 6.29 -5.27
N SER A 55 72.56 6.21 -6.37
CA SER A 55 72.33 5.20 -7.40
C SER A 55 72.63 3.81 -6.82
N GLU A 56 71.63 2.94 -6.70
CA GLU A 56 71.77 1.52 -7.01
C GLU A 56 70.41 0.81 -6.95
N ALA A 57 70.06 0.19 -8.09
CA ALA A 57 69.28 -1.03 -8.22
C ALA A 57 68.09 -1.27 -7.27
N ALA A 58 66.90 -0.85 -7.71
CA ALA A 58 65.68 -1.60 -7.44
C ALA A 58 64.65 -1.35 -8.54
N LEU A 59 64.81 -2.02 -9.68
CA LEU A 59 63.72 -2.27 -10.63
C LEU A 59 62.70 -3.18 -9.92
N ARG A 60 61.91 -2.62 -9.01
CA ARG A 60 60.74 -3.31 -8.45
C ARG A 60 59.66 -3.28 -9.51
N ILE A 61 59.62 -4.35 -10.29
CA ILE A 61 58.46 -4.73 -11.08
C ILE A 61 57.28 -4.78 -10.10
N ASN A 62 56.36 -3.82 -10.16
CA ASN A 62 55.08 -3.91 -9.46
C ASN A 62 54.37 -5.12 -10.04
N PRO A 63 54.11 -6.20 -9.27
CA PRO A 63 53.31 -7.27 -9.79
C PRO A 63 51.85 -6.81 -9.75
N VAL A 64 51.16 -7.13 -10.85
CA VAL A 64 49.70 -7.06 -11.00
C VAL A 64 49.17 -5.69 -11.43
N ASP A 65 49.11 -5.47 -12.75
CA ASP A 65 47.95 -4.81 -13.36
C ASP A 65 46.69 -5.55 -12.88
N VAL A 66 46.07 -5.01 -11.82
CA VAL A 66 44.79 -5.52 -11.33
C VAL A 66 43.77 -5.17 -12.40
N ALA A 67 43.37 -6.16 -13.19
CA ALA A 67 42.25 -6.02 -14.12
C ALA A 67 41.07 -5.33 -13.41
N PRO A 68 40.36 -4.39 -14.05
CA PRO A 68 39.24 -3.72 -13.40
C PRO A 68 38.25 -4.80 -12.96
N THR A 69 38.09 -4.97 -11.65
CA THR A 69 37.11 -5.89 -11.11
C THR A 69 35.75 -5.40 -11.55
N PHE A 70 35.10 -6.14 -12.45
CA PHE A 70 33.72 -5.90 -12.83
C PHE A 70 32.86 -6.22 -11.61
N GLN A 71 32.59 -5.21 -10.79
CA GLN A 71 31.64 -5.32 -9.70
C GLN A 71 30.24 -5.41 -10.33
N LEU A 72 29.64 -6.60 -10.28
CA LEU A 72 28.23 -6.76 -10.63
C LEU A 72 27.41 -5.75 -9.80
N PRO A 73 26.47 -5.00 -10.42
CA PRO A 73 25.65 -4.05 -9.69
C PRO A 73 24.98 -4.78 -8.53
N GLN A 74 25.27 -4.33 -7.30
CA GLN A 74 24.66 -4.91 -6.12
C GLN A 74 23.15 -4.67 -6.20
N LYS A 75 22.38 -5.74 -6.44
CA LYS A 75 20.93 -5.71 -6.40
C LYS A 75 20.53 -5.30 -4.98
N THR A 76 20.17 -4.04 -4.79
CA THR A 76 19.57 -3.55 -3.55
C THR A 76 18.35 -4.43 -3.28
N LYS A 77 18.40 -5.22 -2.20
CA LYS A 77 17.24 -6.01 -1.78
C LYS A 77 16.14 -5.03 -1.40
N ALA A 78 15.17 -4.85 -2.30
CA ALA A 78 13.97 -4.10 -2.00
C ALA A 78 13.33 -4.71 -0.74
N ARG A 79 13.06 -3.87 0.27
CA ARG A 79 12.37 -4.33 1.47
C ARG A 79 11.02 -4.91 1.04
N PRO A 80 10.63 -6.11 1.49
CA PRO A 80 9.31 -6.65 1.19
C PRO A 80 8.27 -5.63 1.63
N ARG A 81 7.44 -5.20 0.69
CA ARG A 81 6.28 -4.37 1.00
C ARG A 81 5.23 -5.30 1.57
N HIS A 82 4.54 -4.85 2.62
CA HIS A 82 3.43 -5.56 3.23
C HIS A 82 2.13 -4.77 3.03
N PRO A 83 1.45 -4.90 1.87
CA PRO A 83 0.24 -4.14 1.57
C PRO A 83 -0.86 -4.34 2.60
N LEU A 84 -1.04 -5.56 3.13
CA LEU A 84 -2.11 -5.83 4.10
C LEU A 84 -1.89 -5.03 5.40
N ARG A 85 -0.64 -4.90 5.85
CA ARG A 85 -0.31 -4.02 6.99
C ARG A 85 -0.65 -2.56 6.72
N GLN A 86 -0.45 -2.08 5.50
CA GLN A 86 -0.81 -0.70 5.11
C GLN A 86 -2.33 -0.49 5.12
N LEU A 87 -3.12 -1.55 4.88
CA LEU A 87 -4.57 -1.54 5.01
C LEU A 87 -5.08 -1.66 6.46
N GLY A 88 -4.16 -1.77 7.44
CA GLY A 88 -4.48 -1.97 8.85
C GLY A 88 -4.74 -3.44 9.23
N VAL A 89 -4.45 -4.39 8.33
CA VAL A 89 -4.57 -5.82 8.59
C VAL A 89 -3.22 -6.36 9.04
N VAL A 90 -3.11 -6.74 10.32
CA VAL A 90 -1.87 -7.20 10.95
C VAL A 90 -1.92 -8.69 11.27
N GLY A 91 -0.75 -9.34 11.33
CA GLY A 91 -0.63 -10.76 11.71
C GLY A 91 -0.85 -11.76 10.57
N LEU A 92 -1.00 -11.30 9.32
CA LEU A 92 -1.15 -12.15 8.13
C LEU A 92 0.11 -12.18 7.25
N ASP A 93 1.27 -11.76 7.75
CA ASP A 93 2.49 -11.60 6.93
C ASP A 93 2.91 -12.89 6.20
N SER A 94 2.67 -14.06 6.80
CA SER A 94 2.96 -15.36 6.20
C SER A 94 1.93 -15.79 5.14
N LEU A 95 0.69 -15.30 5.23
CA LEU A 95 -0.40 -15.61 4.32
C LEU A 95 -0.57 -14.57 3.21
N GLU A 96 0.00 -13.37 3.39
CA GLU A 96 -0.09 -12.24 2.46
C GLU A 96 0.26 -12.62 1.02
N PRO A 97 1.36 -13.36 0.71
CA PRO A 97 1.65 -13.73 -0.68
C PRO A 97 0.56 -14.59 -1.33
N VAL A 98 -0.06 -15.50 -0.56
CA VAL A 98 -1.13 -16.37 -1.05
C VAL A 98 -2.42 -15.58 -1.29
N ILE A 99 -2.74 -14.67 -0.38
CA ILE A 99 -3.89 -13.76 -0.53
C ILE A 99 -3.70 -12.88 -1.78
N LEU A 100 -2.52 -12.27 -1.94
CA LEU A 100 -2.22 -11.43 -3.10
C LEU A 100 -2.22 -12.22 -4.41
N ALA A 101 -1.68 -13.44 -4.40
CA ALA A 101 -1.72 -14.32 -5.57
C ALA A 101 -3.17 -14.63 -5.96
N ALA A 102 -4.01 -14.98 -4.98
CA ALA A 102 -5.40 -15.32 -5.26
C ALA A 102 -6.21 -14.14 -5.79
N LEU A 103 -5.96 -12.92 -5.29
CA LEU A 103 -6.54 -11.69 -5.83
C LEU A 103 -6.06 -11.44 -7.27
N ALA A 104 -4.77 -11.60 -7.54
CA ALA A 104 -4.19 -11.38 -8.86
C ALA A 104 -4.67 -12.41 -9.90
N THR A 105 -5.01 -13.63 -9.48
CA THR A 105 -5.51 -14.70 -10.35
C THR A 105 -7.03 -14.83 -10.31
N GLU A 106 -7.74 -13.96 -9.59
CA GLU A 106 -9.20 -14.00 -9.39
C GLU A 106 -9.69 -15.38 -8.89
N THR A 107 -8.86 -16.09 -8.14
CA THR A 107 -9.20 -17.42 -7.62
C THR A 107 -9.94 -17.30 -6.29
N PRO A 108 -11.01 -18.09 -6.05
CA PRO A 108 -11.73 -18.08 -4.79
C PRO A 108 -10.82 -18.35 -3.57
N LEU A 109 -11.04 -17.59 -2.49
CA LEU A 109 -10.33 -17.75 -1.22
C LEU A 109 -11.24 -18.41 -0.17
N LEU A 110 -10.78 -19.52 0.40
CA LEU A 110 -11.39 -20.13 1.59
C LEU A 110 -10.56 -19.78 2.83
N LEU A 111 -11.12 -18.94 3.71
CA LEU A 111 -10.47 -18.53 4.95
C LEU A 111 -11.00 -19.35 6.12
N VAL A 112 -10.14 -20.20 6.69
CA VAL A 112 -10.49 -21.00 7.88
C VAL A 112 -9.77 -20.46 9.10
N GLY A 113 -10.52 -20.21 10.16
CA GLY A 113 -10.00 -19.74 11.44
C GLY A 113 -11.12 -19.47 12.43
N ALA A 114 -10.80 -19.38 13.71
CA ALA A 114 -11.77 -19.08 14.76
C ALA A 114 -12.54 -17.76 14.50
N HIS A 115 -13.68 -17.58 15.16
CA HIS A 115 -14.36 -16.28 15.14
C HIS A 115 -13.44 -15.21 15.74
N GLY A 116 -13.50 -13.98 15.23
CA GLY A 116 -12.62 -12.89 15.68
C GLY A 116 -11.23 -12.84 15.04
N THR A 117 -10.86 -13.75 14.14
CA THR A 117 -9.56 -13.70 13.42
C THR A 117 -9.52 -12.68 12.28
N ALA A 118 -10.34 -11.63 12.33
CA ALA A 118 -10.38 -10.54 11.34
C ALA A 118 -10.62 -10.95 9.87
N LYS A 119 -11.26 -12.10 9.59
CA LYS A 119 -11.57 -12.54 8.20
C LYS A 119 -12.41 -11.53 7.43
N SER A 120 -13.54 -11.12 8.00
CA SER A 120 -14.44 -10.15 7.38
C SER A 120 -13.78 -8.77 7.25
N LEU A 121 -12.94 -8.39 8.22
CA LEU A 121 -12.15 -7.14 8.17
C LEU A 121 -11.11 -7.17 7.04
N LEU A 122 -10.36 -8.27 6.88
CA LEU A 122 -9.41 -8.44 5.78
C LEU A 122 -10.12 -8.23 4.45
N LEU A 123 -11.24 -8.93 4.26
CA LEU A 123 -11.99 -8.93 3.03
C LEU A 123 -12.61 -7.55 2.75
N SER A 124 -13.20 -6.87 3.75
CA SER A 124 -13.76 -5.52 3.57
C SER A 124 -12.67 -4.50 3.19
N ARG A 125 -11.52 -4.54 3.87
CA ARG A 125 -10.38 -3.64 3.58
C ARG A 125 -9.79 -3.87 2.19
N LEU A 126 -9.76 -5.11 1.72
CA LEU A 126 -9.34 -5.43 0.36
C LEU A 126 -10.29 -4.85 -0.68
N CYS A 127 -11.60 -5.03 -0.50
CA CYS A 127 -12.60 -4.45 -1.42
C CYS A 127 -12.57 -2.92 -1.42
N GLU A 128 -12.46 -2.29 -0.25
CA GLU A 128 -12.32 -0.84 -0.14
C GLU A 128 -11.05 -0.32 -0.84
N ALA A 129 -9.92 -1.01 -0.64
CA ALA A 129 -8.65 -0.61 -1.26
C ALA A 129 -8.63 -0.79 -2.79
N LEU A 130 -9.43 -1.72 -3.30
CA LEU A 130 -9.55 -2.00 -4.73
C LEU A 130 -10.75 -1.30 -5.39
N ASP A 131 -11.51 -0.52 -4.62
CA ASP A 131 -12.75 0.16 -5.06
C ASP A 131 -13.77 -0.79 -5.72
N LEU A 132 -13.97 -1.97 -5.12
CA LEU A 132 -14.85 -3.00 -5.66
C LEU A 132 -16.28 -2.88 -5.11
N GLN A 133 -17.26 -3.03 -5.99
CA GLN A 133 -18.66 -3.25 -5.60
C GLN A 133 -18.82 -4.66 -5.05
N TRP A 134 -19.02 -4.79 -3.73
CA TRP A 134 -19.03 -6.11 -3.08
C TRP A 134 -20.36 -6.40 -2.36
N ARG A 135 -20.66 -7.69 -2.17
CA ARG A 135 -21.74 -8.16 -1.28
C ARG A 135 -21.21 -9.10 -0.21
N HIS A 136 -21.86 -9.05 0.94
CA HIS A 136 -21.61 -9.92 2.07
C HIS A 136 -22.87 -10.71 2.40
N TYR A 137 -22.75 -12.03 2.42
CA TYR A 137 -23.83 -12.94 2.79
C TYR A 137 -23.37 -13.80 3.96
N ASN A 138 -24.22 -13.96 4.96
CA ASN A 138 -24.05 -15.04 5.93
C ASN A 138 -24.79 -16.28 5.40
N ALA A 139 -24.06 -17.35 5.14
CA ALA A 139 -24.60 -18.58 4.55
C ALA A 139 -25.70 -19.26 5.39
N SER A 140 -25.74 -19.00 6.70
CA SER A 140 -26.76 -19.57 7.59
C SER A 140 -28.11 -18.84 7.54
N LEU A 141 -28.11 -17.60 7.01
CA LEU A 141 -29.26 -16.70 6.98
C LEU A 141 -29.75 -16.38 5.57
N VAL A 142 -28.88 -16.47 4.57
CA VAL A 142 -29.19 -16.08 3.20
C VAL A 142 -30.22 -17.03 2.56
N ASN A 143 -31.24 -16.46 1.93
CA ASN A 143 -32.19 -17.21 1.12
C ASN A 143 -31.84 -17.12 -0.36
N TYR A 144 -32.44 -17.99 -1.17
CA TYR A 144 -32.21 -18.01 -2.62
C TYR A 144 -32.63 -16.71 -3.30
N ASP A 145 -33.77 -16.16 -2.93
CA ASP A 145 -34.30 -14.89 -3.44
C ASP A 145 -33.43 -13.69 -3.03
N ASP A 146 -32.70 -13.75 -1.91
CA ASP A 146 -31.72 -12.73 -1.54
C ASP A 146 -30.55 -12.68 -2.53
N LEU A 147 -30.11 -13.84 -3.03
CA LEU A 147 -28.98 -13.94 -3.95
C LEU A 147 -29.38 -13.53 -5.36
N ILE A 148 -30.50 -14.04 -5.87
CA ILE A 148 -30.82 -13.91 -7.29
C ILE A 148 -32.00 -12.97 -7.58
N GLY A 149 -32.80 -12.62 -6.58
CA GLY A 149 -34.02 -11.83 -6.74
C GLY A 149 -35.29 -12.67 -6.88
N TYR A 150 -36.40 -12.00 -7.14
CA TYR A 150 -37.72 -12.64 -7.23
C TYR A 150 -38.06 -13.04 -8.67
N PRO A 151 -38.45 -14.31 -8.93
CA PRO A 151 -38.84 -14.74 -10.27
C PRO A 151 -40.19 -14.13 -10.67
N LEU A 152 -40.21 -13.41 -11.79
CA LEU A 152 -41.42 -12.94 -12.44
C LEU A 152 -41.62 -13.65 -13.79
N PRO A 153 -42.80 -14.22 -14.04
CA PRO A 153 -43.11 -14.80 -15.34
C PRO A 153 -43.33 -13.71 -16.38
N ASN A 154 -42.75 -13.93 -17.55
CA ASN A 154 -43.00 -13.12 -18.73
C ASN A 154 -44.12 -13.71 -19.59
N SER A 155 -44.69 -12.89 -20.47
CA SER A 155 -45.74 -13.29 -21.41
C SER A 155 -45.33 -14.38 -22.41
N ASN A 156 -44.02 -14.57 -22.63
CA ASN A 156 -43.45 -15.59 -23.51
C ASN A 156 -43.12 -16.91 -22.79
N GLY A 157 -43.51 -17.08 -21.52
CA GLY A 157 -43.23 -18.29 -20.74
C GLY A 157 -41.81 -18.37 -20.18
N THR A 158 -41.02 -17.30 -20.25
CA THR A 158 -39.70 -17.21 -19.60
C THR A 158 -39.81 -16.60 -18.19
N LEU A 159 -38.79 -16.82 -17.35
CA LEU A 159 -38.67 -16.16 -16.05
C LEU A 159 -37.63 -15.03 -16.12
N THR A 160 -37.97 -13.88 -15.56
CA THR A 160 -37.02 -12.79 -15.28
C THR A 160 -36.92 -12.61 -13.78
N PHE A 161 -35.68 -12.51 -13.28
CA PHE A 161 -35.43 -12.25 -11.87
C PHE A 161 -35.35 -10.76 -11.61
N VAL A 162 -36.27 -10.24 -10.80
CA VAL A 162 -36.23 -8.87 -10.32
C VAL A 162 -35.16 -8.76 -9.26
N GLN A 163 -34.08 -8.08 -9.63
CA GLN A 163 -32.92 -7.87 -8.78
C GLN A 163 -33.26 -6.94 -7.63
N THR A 164 -32.71 -7.21 -6.44
CA THR A 164 -32.71 -6.30 -5.30
C THR A 164 -31.31 -5.71 -5.14
N PRO A 165 -31.13 -4.62 -4.35
CA PRO A 165 -29.80 -4.11 -4.03
C PRO A 165 -28.90 -5.15 -3.36
N ALA A 166 -29.49 -6.14 -2.67
CA ALA A 166 -28.78 -7.24 -2.03
C ALA A 166 -28.45 -8.38 -2.99
N SER A 167 -29.08 -8.47 -4.16
CA SER A 167 -28.81 -9.52 -5.13
C SER A 167 -27.37 -9.48 -5.63
N VAL A 168 -26.84 -10.66 -5.96
CA VAL A 168 -25.44 -10.88 -6.35
C VAL A 168 -25.07 -10.21 -7.67
N TRP A 169 -26.07 -9.87 -8.48
CA TRP A 169 -25.87 -9.24 -9.77
C TRP A 169 -25.07 -7.94 -9.65
N ASN A 170 -24.12 -7.74 -10.57
CA ASN A 170 -23.18 -6.61 -10.59
C ASN A 170 -22.18 -6.54 -9.41
N ALA A 171 -22.10 -7.59 -8.58
CA ALA A 171 -21.00 -7.71 -7.63
C ALA A 171 -19.68 -7.98 -8.37
N GLN A 172 -18.64 -7.23 -8.01
CA GLN A 172 -17.26 -7.49 -8.41
C GLN A 172 -16.53 -8.37 -7.37
N ALA A 173 -17.04 -8.45 -6.15
CA ALA A 173 -16.59 -9.39 -5.13
C ALA A 173 -17.77 -9.87 -4.26
N VAL A 174 -17.72 -11.14 -3.85
CA VAL A 174 -18.76 -11.75 -3.02
C VAL A 174 -18.11 -12.48 -1.86
N PHE A 175 -18.53 -12.12 -0.64
CA PHE A 175 -18.07 -12.77 0.59
C PHE A 175 -19.21 -13.59 1.17
N ILE A 176 -18.97 -14.89 1.29
CA ILE A 176 -19.90 -15.82 1.92
C ILE A 176 -19.32 -16.23 3.26
N ASP A 177 -19.83 -15.63 4.33
CA ASP A 177 -19.43 -15.95 5.70
C ASP A 177 -20.16 -17.19 6.22
N GLU A 178 -19.50 -17.89 7.14
CA GLU A 178 -20.02 -19.11 7.76
C GLU A 178 -20.48 -20.17 6.76
N ILE A 179 -19.79 -20.33 5.64
CA ILE A 179 -20.15 -21.28 4.56
C ILE A 179 -20.40 -22.72 5.06
N SER A 180 -19.75 -23.14 6.14
CA SER A 180 -19.97 -24.44 6.78
C SER A 180 -21.36 -24.61 7.41
N ARG A 181 -22.11 -23.53 7.60
CA ARG A 181 -23.48 -23.50 8.13
C ARG A 181 -24.53 -23.36 7.01
N ALA A 182 -24.11 -23.40 5.74
CA ALA A 182 -25.03 -23.33 4.60
C ALA A 182 -26.11 -24.43 4.71
N ARG A 183 -27.35 -24.05 4.40
CA ARG A 183 -28.45 -25.00 4.32
C ARG A 183 -28.44 -25.65 2.93
N PRO A 184 -28.64 -26.98 2.84
CA PRO A 184 -28.73 -27.69 1.56
C PRO A 184 -30.03 -27.36 0.81
#